data_AF-A0A940GAL8-F1
#
_entry.id   AF-A0A940GAL8-F1
#
_cell.length_a   1.000
_cell.length_b   1.000
_cell.length_c   1.000
_cell.angle_alpha   90.00
_cell.angle_beta   90.00
_cell.angle_gamma   90.00
#
_symmetry.space_group_name_H-M   'P 1'
#
loop_
_entity.id
_entity.type
_entity.pdbx_description
1 polymer ?
#
loop_
_entity_poly.entity_id
_entity_poly.type
_entity_poly.pdbx_seq_one_letter_code
_entity_poly.pdbx_strand_id
1 'polypeptide(L)'
;MTSPFRMTTGLGPNLSQVVKNDQAWYDGPGRGASGTNQAMSPQKGDTAFGDDGREYMWVEASGTIAVAASPGTQVTLTPGAPGSDPRVTAATGAGGWYAPHTGFYTGTLVAGDCFWVAKGTTP
;
A
#
# COMPACT_ATOMS: atom_id res chain seq x y z
N MET A 1 11.11 -21.63 2.44
CA MET A 1 12.19 -20.70 2.07
C MET A 1 12.09 -20.49 0.57
N THR A 2 11.45 -19.40 0.15
CA THR A 2 11.27 -18.97 -1.24
C THR A 2 10.91 -17.48 -1.22
N SER A 3 11.34 -16.78 -2.26
CA SER A 3 11.92 -15.44 -2.23
C SER A 3 10.99 -14.32 -1.72
N PRO A 4 11.47 -13.42 -0.83
CA PRO A 4 10.75 -12.20 -0.57
C PRO A 4 10.78 -11.37 -1.86
N PHE A 5 9.69 -10.73 -2.24
CA PHE A 5 9.78 -9.56 -3.11
C PHE A 5 10.53 -8.47 -2.32
N ARG A 6 11.86 -8.62 -2.30
CA ARG A 6 12.83 -7.57 -2.01
C ARG A 6 13.24 -7.08 -3.36
N MET A 7 13.06 -5.80 -3.54
CA MET A 7 14.11 -5.09 -4.20
C MET A 7 14.77 -4.31 -3.01
N THR A 8 16.09 -4.28 -2.77
CA THR A 8 16.88 -3.64 -1.64
C THR A 8 16.33 -2.50 -0.70
N THR A 9 17.11 -2.09 0.31
CA THR A 9 16.86 -0.88 1.12
C THR A 9 16.70 0.41 0.31
N GLY A 10 17.12 0.43 -0.96
CA GLY A 10 16.84 1.46 -1.97
C GLY A 10 15.81 1.01 -3.03
N LEU A 11 14.83 0.18 -2.64
CA LEU A 11 14.02 -0.57 -3.59
C LEU A 11 12.64 -1.05 -2.98
N GLY A 12 12.15 -0.36 -1.94
CA GLY A 12 10.71 -0.30 -1.61
C GLY A 12 10.12 -1.27 -0.55
N PRO A 13 8.92 -0.96 -0.01
CA PRO A 13 8.26 -1.68 1.08
C PRO A 13 7.72 -3.06 0.67
N ASN A 14 7.87 -4.05 1.55
CA ASN A 14 7.32 -5.40 1.35
C ASN A 14 5.77 -5.43 1.42
N LEU A 15 5.12 -6.50 0.95
CA LEU A 15 3.65 -6.64 0.89
C LEU A 15 2.93 -6.49 2.25
N SER A 16 3.63 -6.73 3.36
CA SER A 16 3.11 -6.56 4.73
C SER A 16 3.48 -5.22 5.37
N GLN A 17 4.32 -4.42 4.72
CA GLN A 17 4.90 -3.22 5.31
C GLN A 17 3.92 -2.06 5.22
N VAL A 18 3.82 -1.36 6.34
CA VAL A 18 3.18 -0.05 6.43
C VAL A 18 4.30 0.98 6.53
N VAL A 19 4.28 1.95 5.63
CA VAL A 19 5.13 3.14 5.69
C VAL A 19 4.32 4.24 6.35
N LYS A 20 4.86 4.79 7.44
CA LYS A 20 4.18 5.87 8.16
C LYS A 20 4.31 7.20 7.43
N ASN A 21 3.33 8.08 7.61
CA ASN A 21 3.27 9.39 6.92
C ASN A 21 4.56 10.24 7.04
N ASP A 22 5.32 10.07 8.13
CA ASP A 22 6.58 10.76 8.40
C ASP A 22 7.82 10.02 7.87
N GLN A 23 7.64 8.87 7.21
CA GLN A 23 8.72 8.04 6.70
C GLN A 23 8.78 8.07 5.18
N ALA A 24 9.95 8.37 4.64
CA ALA A 24 10.23 8.15 3.22
C ALA A 24 10.42 6.65 2.94
N TRP A 25 9.87 6.16 1.83
CA TRP A 25 10.03 4.76 1.37
C TRP A 25 10.67 4.62 -0.01
N TYR A 26 11.11 5.74 -0.58
CA TYR A 26 11.82 5.83 -1.84
C TYR A 26 13.01 6.78 -1.70
N ASP A 27 14.10 6.49 -2.41
CA ASP A 27 15.24 7.39 -2.54
C ASP A 27 14.91 8.46 -3.59
N GLY A 28 14.58 9.67 -3.16
CA GLY A 28 14.35 10.82 -4.05
C GLY A 28 13.17 11.70 -3.62
N PRO A 29 12.82 12.72 -4.42
CA PRO A 29 11.78 13.68 -4.08
C PRO A 29 10.34 13.19 -4.36
N GLY A 30 10.15 11.93 -4.78
CA GLY A 30 8.84 11.31 -5.01
C GLY A 30 8.32 11.46 -6.43
N ARG A 31 7.12 10.90 -6.67
CA ARG A 31 6.48 10.90 -7.99
C ARG A 31 6.22 12.34 -8.45
N GLY A 32 6.75 12.72 -9.60
CA GLY A 32 6.52 14.04 -10.21
C GLY A 32 7.58 15.10 -9.88
N ALA A 33 8.55 14.77 -9.03
CA ALA A 33 9.70 15.64 -8.80
C ALA A 33 10.86 15.29 -9.75
N SER A 34 11.61 16.30 -10.17
CA SER A 34 12.76 16.12 -11.06
C SER A 34 13.90 15.39 -10.33
N GLY A 35 14.44 14.30 -10.91
CA GLY A 35 15.61 13.59 -10.36
C GLY A 35 15.75 12.13 -10.80
N THR A 36 16.98 11.60 -10.72
CA THR A 36 17.34 10.20 -10.92
C THR A 36 17.04 9.36 -9.65
N ASN A 37 16.82 8.04 -9.80
CA ASN A 37 16.50 7.03 -8.75
C ASN A 37 15.02 6.77 -8.40
N GLN A 38 14.05 7.29 -9.18
CA GLN A 38 12.62 7.02 -8.96
C GLN A 38 12.15 5.59 -9.31
N ALA A 39 12.93 4.85 -10.10
CA ALA A 39 12.46 3.67 -10.85
C ALA A 39 12.29 2.38 -10.02
N MET A 40 12.55 2.44 -8.72
CA MET A 40 12.91 1.28 -7.91
C MET A 40 11.94 1.04 -6.75
N SER A 41 11.00 1.97 -6.48
CA SER A 41 10.04 1.87 -5.36
C SER A 41 8.58 1.90 -5.85
N PRO A 42 7.67 1.14 -5.20
CA PRO A 42 6.23 1.17 -5.46
C PRO A 42 5.64 2.59 -5.41
N GLN A 43 4.89 2.92 -6.45
CA GLN A 43 4.11 4.14 -6.58
C GLN A 43 2.65 3.87 -6.20
N LYS A 44 1.94 4.89 -5.70
CA LYS A 44 0.53 4.73 -5.33
C LYS A 44 -0.28 4.38 -6.59
N GLY A 45 -1.04 3.28 -6.50
CA GLY A 45 -1.76 2.64 -7.60
C GLY A 45 -0.98 1.56 -8.34
N ASP A 46 0.30 1.34 -8.03
CA ASP A 46 1.04 0.20 -8.57
C ASP A 46 0.46 -1.10 -8.02
N THR A 47 0.39 -2.11 -8.87
CA THR A 47 -0.14 -3.43 -8.52
C THR A 47 0.94 -4.49 -8.58
N ALA A 48 0.79 -5.49 -7.73
CA ALA A 48 1.65 -6.66 -7.67
C ALA A 48 0.82 -7.91 -7.34
N PHE A 49 1.32 -9.09 -7.69
CA PHE A 49 0.72 -10.35 -7.26
C PHE A 49 1.53 -10.92 -6.10
N GLY A 50 0.85 -11.30 -5.01
CA GLY A 50 1.45 -12.03 -3.92
C GLY A 50 1.56 -13.52 -4.20
N ASP A 51 2.39 -14.22 -3.43
CA ASP A 51 2.54 -15.69 -3.52
C ASP A 51 1.27 -16.45 -3.13
N ASP A 52 0.32 -15.77 -2.49
CA ASP A 52 -1.03 -16.27 -2.18
C ASP A 52 -2.00 -16.15 -3.38
N GLY A 53 -1.52 -15.70 -4.54
CA GLY A 53 -2.30 -15.55 -5.78
C GLY A 53 -3.23 -14.34 -5.78
N ARG A 54 -3.15 -13.45 -4.78
CA ARG A 54 -3.97 -12.24 -4.71
C ARG A 54 -3.28 -11.07 -5.40
N GLU A 55 -4.08 -10.21 -6.01
CA GLU A 55 -3.63 -8.92 -6.49
C GLU A 55 -3.54 -7.96 -5.30
N TYR A 56 -2.45 -7.22 -5.22
CA TYR A 56 -2.19 -6.18 -4.23
C TYR A 56 -2.02 -4.84 -4.92
N MET A 57 -2.45 -3.75 -4.27
CA MET A 57 -2.24 -2.39 -4.76
C MET A 57 -1.63 -1.50 -3.67
N TRP A 58 -0.61 -0.72 -4.02
CA TRP A 58 -0.01 0.25 -3.10
C TRP A 58 -0.89 1.49 -3.01
N VAL A 59 -1.31 1.89 -1.81
CA VAL A 59 -2.26 2.99 -1.60
C VAL A 59 -1.86 3.84 -0.40
N GLU A 60 -2.45 5.03 -0.30
CA GLU A 60 -2.35 5.89 0.89
C GLU A 60 -3.67 5.90 1.66
N ALA A 61 -3.62 5.81 2.99
CA ALA A 61 -4.79 6.00 3.83
C ALA A 61 -5.28 7.46 3.75
N SER A 62 -6.57 7.67 3.49
CA SER A 62 -7.20 9.01 3.59
C SER A 62 -7.84 9.26 4.96
N GLY A 63 -7.67 8.37 5.92
CA GLY A 63 -8.25 8.46 7.25
C GLY A 63 -7.82 7.30 8.14
N THR A 64 -8.41 7.20 9.33
CA THR A 64 -8.09 6.14 10.29
C THR A 64 -8.70 4.81 9.84
N ILE A 65 -7.87 3.76 9.75
CA ILE A 65 -8.28 2.38 9.47
C ILE A 65 -7.76 1.50 10.60
N ALA A 66 -8.67 1.01 11.43
CA ALA A 66 -8.34 0.02 12.46
C ALA A 66 -7.98 -1.30 11.77
N VAL A 67 -6.87 -1.93 12.15
CA VAL A 67 -6.48 -3.22 11.59
C VAL A 67 -7.29 -4.34 12.26
N ALA A 68 -7.92 -5.19 11.45
CA ALA A 68 -8.69 -6.34 11.92
C ALA A 68 -7.93 -7.66 11.72
N ALA A 69 -8.43 -8.73 12.33
CA ALA A 69 -8.00 -10.10 12.01
C ALA A 69 -8.32 -10.44 10.55
N SER A 70 -7.75 -11.55 10.06
CA SER A 70 -7.97 -12.01 8.67
C SER A 70 -9.46 -12.02 8.28
N PRO A 71 -9.85 -11.48 7.12
CA PRO A 71 -9.00 -11.05 6.00
C PRO A 71 -8.37 -9.65 6.13
N GLY A 72 -8.66 -8.93 7.21
CA GLY A 72 -8.29 -7.53 7.40
C GLY A 72 -9.51 -6.61 7.35
N THR A 73 -9.30 -5.32 7.51
CA THR A 73 -10.40 -4.33 7.44
C THR A 73 -10.70 -4.01 5.99
N GLN A 74 -11.97 -4.08 5.62
CA GLN A 74 -12.37 -3.75 4.26
C GLN A 74 -12.24 -2.25 4.01
N VAL A 75 -11.73 -1.91 2.83
CA VAL A 75 -11.53 -0.54 2.38
C VAL A 75 -12.16 -0.30 1.01
N THR A 76 -12.54 0.95 0.78
CA THR A 76 -12.91 1.47 -0.53
C THR A 76 -11.74 2.26 -1.09
N LEU A 77 -11.40 2.01 -2.36
CA LEU A 77 -10.36 2.75 -3.07
C LEU A 77 -10.98 3.93 -3.81
N THR A 78 -10.38 5.11 -3.63
CA THR A 78 -10.77 6.33 -4.35
C THR A 78 -9.63 6.74 -5.28
N PRO A 79 -9.84 6.76 -6.62
CA PRO A 79 -8.84 7.29 -7.54
C PRO A 79 -8.76 8.81 -7.40
N GLY A 80 -7.53 9.32 -7.32
CA GLY A 80 -7.22 10.74 -7.43
C GLY A 80 -7.35 11.24 -8.87
N ALA A 81 -7.29 12.56 -9.05
CA ALA A 81 -7.31 13.17 -10.37
C ALA A 81 -6.07 12.76 -11.20
N PRO A 82 -6.16 12.79 -12.54
CA PRO A 82 -4.99 12.62 -13.38
C PRO A 82 -3.89 13.63 -13.01
N GLY A 83 -2.72 13.14 -12.64
CA GLY A 83 -1.58 13.97 -12.24
C GLY A 83 -1.56 14.40 -10.76
N SER A 84 -2.51 13.97 -9.92
CA SER A 84 -2.47 14.23 -8.48
C SER A 84 -1.73 13.14 -7.70
N ASP A 85 -1.15 13.53 -6.56
CA ASP A 85 -0.65 12.64 -5.51
C ASP A 85 -1.41 12.96 -4.20
N PRO A 86 -2.04 11.99 -3.51
CA PRO A 86 -2.18 10.57 -3.86
C PRO A 86 -2.98 10.32 -5.13
N ARG A 87 -2.52 9.35 -5.92
CA ARG A 87 -3.25 8.84 -7.09
C ARG A 87 -4.34 7.85 -6.72
N VAL A 88 -4.20 7.15 -5.61
CA VAL A 88 -5.22 6.24 -5.06
C VAL A 88 -5.16 6.34 -3.55
N THR A 89 -6.30 6.60 -2.93
CA THR A 89 -6.46 6.56 -1.48
C THR A 89 -7.37 5.42 -1.05
N ALA A 90 -7.22 5.00 0.21
CA ALA A 90 -8.05 4.00 0.85
C ALA A 90 -8.66 4.55 2.15
N ALA A 91 -9.94 4.26 2.37
CA ALA A 91 -10.63 4.48 3.63
C ALA A 91 -11.51 3.27 3.94
N THR A 92 -11.85 3.08 5.22
CA THR A 92 -12.78 2.02 5.65
C THR A 92 -14.07 2.08 4.84
N GLY A 93 -14.47 0.95 4.28
CA GLY A 93 -15.63 0.87 3.39
C GLY A 93 -15.74 -0.48 2.70
N ALA A 94 -16.80 -0.68 1.93
CA ALA A 94 -17.09 -1.95 1.27
C ALA A 94 -16.63 -1.97 -0.21
N GLY A 95 -15.33 -1.88 -0.45
CA GLY A 95 -14.76 -1.81 -1.80
C GLY A 95 -14.22 -3.12 -2.36
N GLY A 96 -14.32 -4.23 -1.63
CA GLY A 96 -13.73 -5.51 -2.05
C GLY A 96 -12.19 -5.56 -1.94
N TRP A 97 -11.58 -4.58 -1.28
CA TRP A 97 -10.16 -4.55 -0.94
C TRP A 97 -9.99 -4.59 0.57
N TYR A 98 -8.88 -5.13 1.05
CA TYR A 98 -8.61 -5.30 2.47
C TYR A 98 -7.27 -4.67 2.84
N ALA A 99 -7.27 -3.90 3.93
CA ALA A 99 -6.05 -3.47 4.59
C ALA A 99 -5.29 -4.67 5.19
N PRO A 100 -3.97 -4.54 5.47
CA PRO A 100 -3.19 -5.56 6.15
C PRO A 100 -3.88 -6.02 7.43
N HIS A 101 -3.91 -7.33 7.68
CA HIS A 101 -4.51 -7.90 8.88
C HIS A 101 -3.49 -8.08 10.01
N THR A 102 -3.96 -8.38 11.22
CA THR A 102 -3.13 -8.51 12.45
C THR A 102 -1.99 -9.53 12.37
N GLY A 103 -2.02 -10.45 11.41
CA GLY A 103 -0.95 -11.43 11.17
C GLY A 103 0.24 -10.85 10.38
N PHE A 104 0.06 -9.70 9.75
CA PHE A 104 1.07 -8.99 8.97
C PHE A 104 1.47 -7.66 9.59
N TYR A 105 0.51 -6.92 10.14
CA TYR A 105 0.75 -5.63 10.76
C TYR A 105 -0.13 -5.47 11.99
N THR A 106 0.43 -4.92 13.07
CA THR A 106 -0.33 -4.61 14.29
C THR A 106 -0.32 -3.10 14.51
N GLY A 107 -1.51 -2.51 14.65
CA GLY A 107 -1.67 -1.09 14.92
C GLY A 107 -2.87 -0.49 14.20
N THR A 108 -2.81 0.82 14.01
CA THR A 108 -3.81 1.59 13.27
C THR A 108 -3.12 2.29 12.11
N LEU A 109 -3.75 2.27 10.95
CA LEU A 109 -3.34 3.10 9.82
C LEU A 109 -4.01 4.46 9.98
N VAL A 110 -3.25 5.53 9.77
CA VAL A 110 -3.76 6.91 9.82
C VAL A 110 -3.56 7.60 8.49
N ALA A 111 -4.18 8.77 8.31
CA ALA A 111 -4.04 9.53 7.07
C ALA A 111 -2.57 9.76 6.71
N GLY A 112 -2.22 9.50 5.45
CA GLY A 112 -0.85 9.58 4.93
C GLY A 112 -0.02 8.30 5.05
N ASP A 113 -0.45 7.31 5.85
CA ASP A 113 0.21 6.00 5.88
C ASP A 113 0.05 5.30 4.52
N CYS A 114 1.13 4.75 4.00
CA CYS A 114 1.13 4.00 2.75
C CYS A 114 1.29 2.50 3.02
N PHE A 115 0.52 1.68 2.30
CA PHE A 115 0.45 0.24 2.52
C PHE A 115 -0.11 -0.50 1.30
N TRP A 116 0.06 -1.82 1.27
CA TRP A 116 -0.55 -2.69 0.27
C TRP A 116 -1.94 -3.13 0.71
N VAL A 117 -2.95 -2.87 -0.13
CA VAL A 117 -4.28 -3.49 0.01
C VAL A 117 -4.33 -4.80 -0.77
N ALA A 118 -4.95 -5.83 -0.21
CA ALA A 118 -5.19 -7.09 -0.89
C ALA A 118 -6.58 -7.10 -1.53
N LYS A 119 -6.66 -7.54 -2.79
CA LYS A 119 -7.95 -7.75 -3.45
C LYS A 119 -8.66 -8.92 -2.78
N GLY A 120 -9.89 -8.68 -2.39
CA GLY A 120 -10.77 -9.72 -1.88
C GLY A 120 -11.05 -10.77 -2.94
N THR A 121 -10.98 -12.03 -2.55
CA THR A 121 -11.70 -13.08 -3.27
C THR A 121 -13.17 -12.86 -2.98
N THR A 122 -13.98 -12.58 -4.00
CA THR A 122 -15.43 -12.76 -3.89
C THR A 122 -15.66 -14.21 -3.41
N PRO A 123 -16.56 -14.46 -2.44
CA PRO A 123 -16.90 -15.82 -2.04
C PRO A 123 -17.25 -16.70 -3.24
#